data_AF-A0A1V5UYU5-F1
#
_entry.id   AF-A0A1V5UYU5-F1
#
_cell.length_a   1.000
_cell.length_b   1.000
_cell.length_c   1.000
_cell.angle_alpha   90.00
_cell.angle_beta   90.00
_cell.angle_gamma   90.00
#
_symmetry.space_group_name_H-M   'P 1'
#
loop_
_entity.id
_entity.type
_entity.pdbx_description
1 polymer ?
#
loop_
_entity_poly.entity_id
_entity_poly.type
_entity_poly.pdbx_seq_one_letter_code
_entity_poly.pdbx_strand_id
1 'polypeptide(L)'
;MESHISYETEQAAHELAKRFIRPYVARGDSFENLKASHMGMLCSEESVCIGGWMDGKSYNTDFILVSKVIGKPANVSFKLRDIFREVEGEIKSAEAVDDFHLEPG
;
A
#
# COMPACT_ATOMS: atom_id res chain seq x y z
N MET A 1 18.54 -18.64 -1.71
CA MET A 1 17.44 -19.33 -0.99
C MET A 1 16.17 -18.57 -1.33
N GLU A 2 15.27 -19.16 -2.11
CA GLU A 2 13.91 -18.62 -2.25
C GLU A 2 13.20 -18.91 -0.93
N SER A 3 13.15 -17.91 -0.06
CA SER A 3 12.28 -17.94 1.11
C SER A 3 10.85 -17.84 0.60
N HIS A 4 10.11 -18.95 0.63
CA HIS A 4 8.66 -18.92 0.48
C HIS A 4 8.10 -18.02 1.60
N ILE A 5 7.69 -16.81 1.22
CA ILE A 5 6.94 -15.92 2.09
C ILE A 5 5.63 -16.61 2.44
N SER A 6 5.27 -16.57 3.72
CA SER A 6 3.98 -17.09 4.13
C SER A 6 2.87 -16.20 3.57
N TYR A 7 1.75 -16.80 3.18
CA TYR A 7 0.56 -16.07 2.73
C TYR A 7 0.14 -14.99 3.74
N GLU A 8 0.23 -15.28 5.03
CA GLU A 8 -0.06 -14.32 6.10
C GLU A 8 0.86 -13.09 6.07
N THR A 9 2.16 -13.29 5.80
CA THR A 9 3.13 -12.19 5.69
C THR A 9 2.88 -11.35 4.45
N GLU A 10 2.53 -11.99 3.33
CA GLU A 10 2.16 -11.29 2.09
C GLU A 10 0.90 -10.44 2.28
N GLN A 11 -0.14 -10.99 2.91
CA GLN A 11 -1.37 -10.25 3.23
C GLN A 11 -1.10 -9.09 4.20
N ALA A 12 -0.30 -9.30 5.24
CA ALA A 12 0.05 -8.24 6.17
C ALA A 12 0.88 -7.13 5.50
N ALA A 13 1.78 -7.49 4.57
CA ALA A 13 2.53 -6.53 3.77
C ALA A 13 1.61 -5.74 2.82
N HIS A 14 0.64 -6.42 2.22
CA HIS A 14 -0.36 -5.82 1.36
C HIS A 14 -1.21 -4.77 2.10
N GLU A 15 -1.72 -5.12 3.28
CA GLU A 15 -2.47 -4.20 4.13
C GLU A 15 -1.62 -3.03 4.63
N LEU A 16 -0.33 -3.26 4.93
CA LEU A 16 0.59 -2.17 5.25
C LEU A 16 0.78 -1.21 4.07
N ALA A 17 0.94 -1.72 2.84
CA ALA A 17 1.08 -0.92 1.64
C ALA A 17 -0.18 -0.05 1.40
N LYS A 18 -1.37 -0.63 1.55
CA LYS A 18 -2.65 0.10 1.46
C LYS A 18 -2.74 1.18 2.54
N ARG A 19 -2.48 0.82 3.81
CA ARG A 19 -2.52 1.77 4.93
C ARG A 19 -1.55 2.94 4.75
N PHE A 20 -0.37 2.67 4.18
CA PHE A 20 0.64 3.69 3.92
C PHE A 20 0.15 4.77 2.95
N ILE A 21 -0.49 4.39 1.84
CA ILE A 21 -0.93 5.36 0.83
C ILE A 21 -2.34 5.91 1.08
N ARG A 22 -3.17 5.24 1.90
CA ARG A 22 -4.58 5.60 2.15
C ARG A 22 -4.79 7.08 2.52
N PRO A 23 -4.02 7.71 3.41
CA PRO A 23 -4.22 9.13 3.75
C PRO A 23 -4.03 10.08 2.56
N TYR A 24 -3.20 9.69 1.58
CA TYR A 24 -2.91 10.49 0.39
C TYR A 24 -4.01 10.32 -0.64
N VAL A 25 -4.44 9.07 -0.88
CA VAL A 25 -5.55 8.78 -1.79
C VAL A 25 -6.85 9.43 -1.28
N ALA A 26 -7.11 9.34 0.03
CA ALA A 26 -8.28 9.97 0.66
C ALA A 26 -8.27 11.51 0.59
N ARG A 27 -7.09 12.13 0.51
CA ARG A 27 -6.96 13.57 0.27
C ARG A 27 -7.22 13.96 -1.19
N GLY A 28 -7.26 13.00 -2.10
CA GLY A 28 -7.40 13.21 -3.54
C GLY A 28 -6.07 13.32 -4.30
N ASP A 29 -4.96 12.88 -3.70
CA ASP A 29 -3.68 12.83 -4.41
C ASP A 29 -3.76 11.86 -5.60
N SER A 30 -3.27 12.30 -6.76
CA SER A 30 -3.26 11.46 -7.96
C SER A 30 -2.20 10.35 -7.89
N PHE A 31 -2.40 9.30 -8.69
CA PHE A 31 -1.40 8.23 -8.84
C PHE A 31 -0.02 8.79 -9.26
N GLU A 32 0.02 9.77 -10.17
CA GLU A 32 1.28 10.36 -10.63
C GLU A 32 1.97 11.18 -9.52
N ASN A 33 1.22 11.86 -8.65
CA ASN A 33 1.79 12.56 -7.49
C ASN A 33 2.43 11.56 -6.52
N LEU A 34 1.74 10.46 -6.22
CA LEU A 34 2.27 9.40 -5.37
C LEU A 34 3.51 8.76 -5.96
N LYS A 35 3.49 8.44 -7.25
CA LYS A 35 4.63 7.88 -7.97
C LYS A 35 5.85 8.82 -7.96
N ALA A 36 5.65 10.12 -8.08
CA ALA A 36 6.73 11.11 -8.07
C ALA A 36 7.29 11.40 -6.66
N SER A 37 6.59 11.00 -5.59
CA SER A 37 6.95 11.37 -4.22
C SER A 37 8.20 10.68 -3.67
N HIS A 38 8.53 9.49 -4.16
CA HIS A 38 9.56 8.61 -3.57
C HIS A 38 9.41 8.41 -2.04
N MET A 39 8.19 8.57 -1.52
CA MET A 39 7.95 8.57 -0.08
C MET A 39 8.09 7.18 0.54
N GLY A 40 8.46 7.14 1.81
CA GLY A 40 8.58 5.91 2.58
C GLY A 40 8.42 6.13 4.07
N MET A 41 8.16 5.04 4.78
CA MET A 41 8.08 4.94 6.22
C MET A 41 9.03 3.84 6.68
N LEU A 42 9.88 4.15 7.66
CA LEU A 42 10.79 3.19 8.29
C LEU A 42 10.71 3.34 9.81
N CYS A 43 10.29 2.28 10.49
CA CYS A 43 10.34 2.17 11.94
C CYS A 43 10.85 0.79 12.37
N SER A 44 10.89 0.54 13.68
CA SER A 44 11.34 -0.74 14.23
C SER A 44 10.51 -1.92 13.71
N GLU A 45 9.19 -1.73 13.61
CA GLU A 45 8.19 -2.75 13.28
C GLU A 45 7.92 -2.85 11.77
N GLU A 46 7.98 -1.75 11.04
CA GLU A 46 7.44 -1.65 9.68
C GLU A 46 8.39 -0.87 8.77
N SER A 47 8.44 -1.27 7.50
CA SER A 47 9.23 -0.59 6.48
C SER A 47 8.52 -0.69 5.13
N VAL A 48 8.16 0.47 4.57
CA VAL A 48 7.46 0.57 3.28
C VAL A 48 7.94 1.80 2.50
N CYS A 49 8.14 1.69 1.19
CA CYS A 49 8.52 2.85 0.36
C CYS A 49 8.07 2.70 -1.10
N ILE A 50 7.87 3.84 -1.79
CA ILE A 50 7.56 3.88 -3.22
C ILE A 50 8.86 3.92 -4.02
N GLY A 51 9.13 2.85 -4.76
CA GLY A 51 10.41 2.59 -5.40
C GLY A 51 11.56 2.48 -4.39
N GLY A 52 12.78 2.31 -4.89
CA GLY A 52 13.98 2.22 -4.07
C GLY A 52 14.69 0.88 -4.22
N TRP A 53 15.41 0.49 -3.18
CA TRP A 53 16.27 -0.70 -3.20
C TRP A 53 15.78 -1.74 -2.19
N MET A 54 15.59 -2.97 -2.64
CA MET A 54 15.19 -4.10 -1.80
C MET A 54 15.86 -5.38 -2.29
N ASP A 55 16.46 -6.14 -1.36
CA ASP A 55 17.13 -7.42 -1.64
C ASP A 55 18.12 -7.41 -2.82
N GLY A 56 18.94 -6.36 -2.88
CA GLY A 56 19.97 -6.26 -3.92
C GLY A 56 19.44 -5.84 -5.29
N LYS A 57 18.16 -5.46 -5.39
CA LYS A 57 17.51 -5.04 -6.62
C LYS A 57 16.96 -3.62 -6.50
N SER A 58 17.16 -2.83 -7.56
CA SER A 58 16.54 -1.52 -7.73
C SER A 58 15.13 -1.65 -8.32
N TYR A 59 14.17 -0.95 -7.72
CA TYR A 59 12.80 -0.85 -8.16
C TYR A 59 12.48 0.61 -8.48
N ASN A 60 11.83 0.83 -9.62
CA ASN A 60 11.31 2.14 -9.96
C ASN A 60 10.05 2.47 -9.13
N THR A 61 9.53 3.68 -9.27
CA THR A 61 8.36 4.16 -8.51
C THR A 61 7.02 3.61 -8.99
N ASP A 62 7.01 2.70 -9.98
CA ASP A 62 5.80 1.92 -10.30
C ASP A 62 5.51 0.84 -9.26
N PHE A 63 6.40 0.65 -8.28
CA PHE A 63 6.27 -0.34 -7.22
C PHE A 63 6.26 0.32 -5.85
N ILE A 64 5.51 -0.30 -4.94
CA ILE A 64 5.61 -0.07 -3.50
C ILE A 64 6.27 -1.31 -2.88
N LEU A 65 7.30 -1.07 -2.09
CA LEU A 65 8.15 -2.09 -1.48
C LEU A 65 7.83 -2.16 0.00
N VAL A 66 7.67 -3.36 0.54
CA VAL A 66 7.46 -3.61 1.96
C VAL A 66 8.55 -4.54 2.45
N SER A 67 9.55 -3.98 3.12
CA SER A 67 10.72 -4.72 3.60
C SER A 67 10.49 -5.33 4.98
N LYS A 68 9.58 -4.77 5.79
CA LYS A 68 9.33 -5.23 7.16
C LYS A 68 7.88 -5.04 7.57
N VAL A 69 7.32 -6.03 8.27
CA VAL A 69 5.98 -6.02 8.86
C VAL A 69 6.03 -6.73 10.22
N ILE A 70 5.49 -6.11 11.28
CA ILE A 70 5.42 -6.68 12.65
C ILE A 70 6.80 -7.18 13.12
N GLY A 71 7.83 -6.35 12.90
CA GLY A 71 9.21 -6.64 13.28
C GLY A 71 9.91 -7.71 12.44
N LYS A 72 9.22 -8.37 11.50
CA LYS A 72 9.75 -9.46 10.67
C LYS A 72 10.06 -8.98 9.25
N PRO A 73 11.14 -9.49 8.62
CA PRO A 73 11.39 -9.27 7.20
C PRO A 73 10.21 -9.78 6.36
N ALA A 74 9.71 -8.92 5.47
CA ALA A 74 8.67 -9.27 4.50
C ALA A 74 9.25 -9.28 3.09
N ASN A 75 9.98 -8.25 2.68
CA ASN A 75 10.60 -8.12 1.36
C ASN A 75 9.67 -8.41 0.17
N VAL A 76 8.46 -7.87 0.23
CA VAL A 76 7.44 -8.00 -0.84
C VAL A 76 7.39 -6.71 -1.65
N SER A 77 7.16 -6.81 -2.96
CA SER A 77 6.89 -5.65 -3.81
C SER A 77 5.53 -5.79 -4.48
N PHE A 78 4.73 -4.73 -4.47
CA PHE A 78 3.46 -4.66 -5.18
C PHE A 78 3.52 -3.58 -6.26
N LYS A 79 2.67 -3.68 -7.28
CA LYS A 79 2.47 -2.59 -8.23
C LYS A 79 1.74 -1.45 -7.53
N LEU A 80 2.32 -0.26 -7.52
CA LEU A 80 1.72 0.91 -6.88
C LEU A 80 0.32 1.22 -7.44
N ARG A 81 0.12 0.99 -8.75
CA ARG A 81 -1.15 1.21 -9.43
C ARG A 81 -2.27 0.33 -8.90
N ASP A 82 -1.96 -0.91 -8.55
CA ASP A 82 -2.97 -1.88 -8.09
C ASP A 82 -3.42 -1.49 -6.67
N ILE A 83 -2.46 -1.25 -5.77
CA ILE A 83 -2.73 -0.75 -4.41
C ILE A 83 -3.51 0.57 -4.44
N PHE A 84 -3.14 1.50 -5.34
CA PHE A 84 -3.85 2.78 -5.50
C PHE A 84 -5.33 2.58 -5.85
N ARG A 85 -5.62 1.73 -6.84
CA ARG A 85 -6.99 1.46 -7.31
C ARG A 85 -7.82 0.76 -6.25
N GLU A 86 -7.23 -0.17 -5.50
CA GLU A 86 -7.91 -0.83 -4.39
C GLU A 86 -8.30 0.17 -3.31
N VAL A 87 -7.36 1.00 -2.87
CA VAL A 87 -7.62 2.03 -1.85
C VAL A 87 -8.65 3.04 -2.34
N GLU A 88 -8.55 3.49 -3.59
CA GLU A 88 -9.55 4.38 -4.20
C GLU A 88 -10.95 3.73 -4.23
N GLY A 89 -11.02 2.45 -4.60
CA GLY A 89 -12.26 1.68 -4.62
C GLY A 89 -12.88 1.50 -3.22
N GLU A 90 -12.05 1.24 -2.20
CA GLU A 90 -12.49 1.15 -0.80
C GLU A 90 -13.08 2.47 -0.29
N ILE A 91 -12.43 3.59 -0.59
CA ILE A 91 -12.89 4.93 -0.17
C ILE A 91 -14.25 5.25 -0.82
N LYS A 92 -14.35 5.10 -2.15
CA LYS A 92 -15.61 5.35 -2.87
C LYS A 92 -16.75 4.43 -2.42
N SER A 93 -16.43 3.18 -2.09
CA SER A 93 -17.42 2.23 -1.59
C SER A 93 -17.91 2.58 -0.19
N ALA A 94 -17.04 3.09 0.68
CA ALA A 94 -17.43 3.57 2.01
C ALA A 94 -18.32 4.82 1.91
N GLU A 95 -17.97 5.77 1.05
CA GLU A 95 -18.78 6.97 0.80
C GLU A 95 -20.18 6.64 0.25
N ALA A 96 -20.27 5.65 -0.65
CA ALA A 96 -21.55 5.20 -1.20
C ALA A 96 -22.48 4.53 -0.17
N VAL A 97 -21.92 3.91 0.87
CA VAL A 97 -22.70 3.34 1.99
C VAL A 97 -23.22 4.45 2.91
N ASP A 98 -22.39 5.46 3.18
CA ASP A 98 -22.78 6.59 4.03
C ASP A 98 -23.87 7.46 3.37
N ASP A 99 -23.90 7.55 2.04
CA ASP A 99 -24.93 8.27 1.28
C ASP A 99 -26.27 7.51 1.18
N PHE A 100 -26.32 6.24 1.62
CA PHE A 100 -27.52 5.40 1.57
C PHE A 100 -28.54 5.80 2.66
N HIS A 101 -29.17 6.97 2.48
CA HIS A 101 -30.35 7.36 3.25
C HIS A 101 -31.54 6.52 2.80
N LEU A 102 -31.94 5.55 3.63
CA LEU A 102 -33.22 4.86 3.49
C LEU A 102 -34.34 5.87 3.69
N GLU A 103 -35.03 6.26 2.62
CA GLU A 103 -36.29 6.97 2.76
C GLU A 103 -37.29 6.04 3.47
N PRO A 104 -37.92 6.48 4.59
CA PRO A 104 -38.99 5.70 5.20
C PRO A 104 -40.21 5.73 4.27
N GLY A 105 -40.59 4.54 3.80
CA GLY A 105 -41.82 4.33 3.01
C GLY A 105 -43.09 4.44 3.82
#